data_AF-A0A7S0TJS8-F1
#
_entry.id   AF-A0A7S0TJS8-F1
#
_cell.length_a   1.000
_cell.length_b   1.000
_cell.length_c   1.000
_cell.angle_alpha   90.00
_cell.angle_beta   90.00
_cell.angle_gamma   90.00
#
_symmetry.space_group_name_H-M   'P 1'
#
loop_
_entity.id
_entity.type
_entity.pdbx_description
1 polymer ?
#
loop_
_entity_poly.entity_id
_entity_poly.type
_entity_poly.pdbx_seq_one_letter_code
_entity_poly.pdbx_strand_id
1 'polypeptide(L)'
;RSDMRVTGVHVRHGDKKTESSVVPMQVYMHTAHSAGVGWQPGADREHLVYLSTDDPEAIATARSWTPGEGEQGTMRVLVREDEVRGVSTATDQLLAMHKVNATRYGIEAIANLWLLSHCESFVGTFSSNFGRLAYELAYARFKGRVFSASMDVFWHAYP
;
A
#
# COMPACT_ATOMS: atom_id res chain seq x y z
N ARG A 1 -17.22 -20.40 3.53
CA ARG A 1 -16.77 -19.14 4.19
C ARG A 1 -16.64 -18.13 3.07
N SER A 2 -17.25 -16.96 3.15
CA SER A 2 -17.06 -15.92 2.13
C SER A 2 -15.60 -15.50 2.14
N ASP A 3 -14.88 -15.71 1.04
CA ASP A 3 -13.51 -15.26 0.87
C ASP A 3 -13.48 -13.74 0.97
N MET A 4 -13.08 -13.25 2.15
CA MET A 4 -12.89 -11.84 2.42
C MET A 4 -11.61 -11.42 1.71
N ARG A 5 -11.76 -10.63 0.65
CA ARG A 5 -10.65 -10.15 -0.16
C ARG A 5 -10.05 -8.88 0.42
N VAL A 6 -8.73 -8.80 0.37
CA VAL A 6 -7.95 -7.68 0.87
C VAL A 6 -7.20 -7.04 -0.30
N THR A 7 -7.35 -5.74 -0.48
CA THR A 7 -6.50 -4.98 -1.40
C THR A 7 -5.30 -4.42 -0.64
N GLY A 8 -4.10 -4.79 -1.09
CA GLY A 8 -2.85 -4.24 -0.57
C GLY A 8 -2.58 -2.89 -1.23
N VAL A 9 -2.36 -1.87 -0.42
CA VAL A 9 -2.02 -0.51 -0.85
C VAL A 9 -0.64 -0.15 -0.32
N HIS A 10 0.30 0.19 -1.21
CA HIS A 10 1.62 0.69 -0.84
C HIS A 10 1.80 2.15 -1.25
N VAL A 11 2.05 3.00 -0.27
CA VAL A 11 2.30 4.43 -0.46
C VAL A 11 3.70 4.75 0.03
N ARG A 12 4.50 5.43 -0.81
CA ARG A 12 5.81 5.96 -0.43
C ARG A 12 5.75 7.47 -0.57
N HIS A 13 5.59 8.17 0.55
CA HIS A 13 5.42 9.62 0.60
C HIS A 13 6.51 10.33 1.39
N GLY A 14 7.34 9.64 2.17
CA GLY A 14 8.36 10.26 3.02
C GLY A 14 9.44 10.97 2.21
N ASP A 15 10.52 10.27 1.88
CA ASP A 15 11.67 10.82 1.15
C ASP A 15 11.36 11.17 -0.33
N LYS A 16 10.36 10.47 -0.88
CA LYS A 16 9.97 10.55 -2.29
C LYS A 16 9.46 11.93 -2.74
N LYS A 17 9.04 12.81 -1.82
CA LYS A 17 8.67 14.22 -2.16
C LYS A 17 9.81 14.96 -2.86
N THR A 18 11.05 14.50 -2.69
CA THR A 18 12.24 15.08 -3.33
C THR A 18 12.61 14.42 -4.66
N GLU A 19 12.12 13.20 -4.92
CA GLU A 19 12.48 12.39 -6.10
C GLU A 19 11.42 12.42 -7.20
N SER A 20 10.13 12.53 -6.86
CA SER A 20 9.04 12.51 -7.84
C SER A 20 7.81 13.30 -7.37
N SER A 21 6.86 13.52 -8.28
CA SER A 21 5.53 13.99 -7.90
C SER A 21 4.89 13.04 -6.89
N VAL A 22 4.28 13.61 -5.85
CA VAL A 22 3.50 12.87 -4.86
C VAL A 22 2.11 12.61 -5.43
N VAL A 23 1.71 11.35 -5.50
CA VAL A 23 0.35 10.98 -5.89
C VAL A 23 -0.56 11.17 -4.68
N PRO A 24 -1.68 11.91 -4.77
CA PRO A 24 -2.58 12.10 -3.62
C PRO A 24 -3.16 10.77 -3.11
N MET A 25 -3.28 10.64 -1.78
CA MET A 25 -3.80 9.43 -1.13
C MET A 25 -5.19 9.02 -1.65
N GLN A 26 -6.03 10.00 -2.00
CA GLN A 26 -7.38 9.80 -2.52
C GLN A 26 -7.38 8.97 -3.81
N VAL A 27 -6.35 9.12 -4.65
CA VAL A 27 -6.22 8.36 -5.91
C VAL A 27 -5.98 6.87 -5.60
N TYR A 28 -5.13 6.57 -4.61
CA TYR A 28 -4.92 5.19 -4.14
C TYR A 28 -6.20 4.60 -3.56
N MET A 29 -6.94 5.34 -2.73
CA MET A 29 -8.16 4.83 -2.09
C MET A 29 -9.29 4.59 -3.09
N HIS A 30 -9.49 5.50 -4.05
CA HIS A 30 -10.49 5.30 -5.11
C HIS A 30 -10.13 4.10 -6.00
N THR A 31 -8.85 3.92 -6.32
CA THR A 31 -8.36 2.75 -7.07
C THR A 31 -8.55 1.46 -6.28
N ALA A 32 -8.23 1.47 -4.98
CA ALA A 32 -8.38 0.32 -4.12
C ALA A 32 -9.86 -0.08 -4.00
N HIS A 33 -10.75 0.87 -3.75
CA HIS A 33 -12.20 0.67 -3.69
C HIS A 33 -12.74 0.11 -5.01
N SER A 34 -12.37 0.70 -6.15
CA SER A 34 -12.74 0.17 -7.49
C SER A 34 -12.27 -1.27 -7.69
N ALA A 35 -11.06 -1.58 -7.21
CA ALA A 35 -10.49 -2.93 -7.23
C ALA A 35 -11.16 -3.91 -6.24
N GLY A 36 -11.96 -3.44 -5.29
CA GLY A 36 -12.79 -4.28 -4.44
C GLY A 36 -14.19 -4.48 -5.03
N VAL A 37 -14.85 -3.38 -5.39
CA VAL A 37 -16.25 -3.37 -5.86
C VAL A 37 -16.40 -3.99 -7.25
N GLY A 38 -15.46 -3.73 -8.16
CA GLY A 38 -15.51 -4.23 -9.54
C GLY A 38 -15.54 -5.76 -9.67
N TRP A 39 -15.19 -6.48 -8.60
CA TRP A 39 -15.22 -7.94 -8.57
C TRP A 39 -16.58 -8.53 -8.19
N GLN A 40 -17.42 -7.78 -7.47
CA GLN A 40 -18.74 -8.23 -7.04
C GLN A 40 -19.76 -7.08 -7.09
N PRO A 41 -20.27 -6.73 -8.28
CA PRO A 41 -21.34 -5.75 -8.41
C PRO A 41 -22.55 -6.15 -7.54
N GLY A 42 -23.02 -5.24 -6.69
CA GLY A 42 -24.26 -5.42 -5.91
C GLY A 42 -24.12 -6.17 -4.58
N ALA A 43 -22.91 -6.43 -4.09
CA ALA A 43 -22.71 -6.94 -2.74
C ALA A 43 -22.42 -5.79 -1.76
N ASP A 44 -23.29 -5.59 -0.76
CA ASP A 44 -23.08 -4.72 0.42
C ASP A 44 -21.98 -5.30 1.34
N ARG A 45 -20.80 -5.56 0.77
CA ARG A 45 -19.66 -6.14 1.49
C ARG A 45 -18.66 -5.05 1.85
N GLU A 46 -18.25 -5.09 3.11
CA GLU A 46 -17.08 -4.34 3.57
C GLU A 46 -15.84 -4.87 2.83
N HIS A 47 -15.15 -3.96 2.14
CA HIS A 47 -13.88 -4.24 1.46
C HIS A 47 -12.72 -3.89 2.39
N LEU A 48 -11.80 -4.84 2.58
CA LEU A 48 -10.62 -4.61 3.40
C LEU A 48 -9.46 -4.07 2.57
N VAL A 49 -8.81 -3.04 3.09
CA VAL A 49 -7.55 -2.51 2.54
C VAL A 49 -6.45 -2.67 3.56
N TYR A 50 -5.36 -3.31 3.18
CA TYR A 50 -4.12 -3.28 3.95
C TYR A 50 -3.24 -2.14 3.44
N LEU A 51 -2.94 -1.15 4.28
CA LEU A 51 -2.11 0.00 3.92
C LEU A 51 -0.71 -0.11 4.52
N SER A 52 0.29 -0.13 3.66
CA SER A 52 1.71 0.02 3.97
C SER A 52 2.16 1.42 3.54
N THR A 53 2.62 2.23 4.50
CA THR A 53 3.07 3.61 4.25
C THR A 53 4.09 4.06 5.28
N ASP A 54 5.03 4.88 4.82
CA ASP A 54 6.01 5.60 5.65
C ASP A 54 5.46 6.95 6.18
N ASP A 55 4.29 7.37 5.70
CA ASP A 55 3.66 8.66 5.98
C ASP A 55 2.44 8.52 6.92
N PRO A 56 2.51 9.03 8.16
CA PRO A 56 1.38 9.03 9.10
C PRO A 56 0.14 9.81 8.60
N GLU A 57 0.33 10.88 7.82
CA GLU A 57 -0.79 11.68 7.29
C GLU A 57 -1.59 10.88 6.26
N ALA A 58 -0.92 10.02 5.49
CA ALA A 58 -1.57 9.10 4.57
C ALA A 58 -2.50 8.10 5.31
N ILE A 59 -2.13 7.65 6.52
CA ILE A 59 -2.97 6.77 7.34
C ILE A 59 -4.25 7.50 7.77
N ALA A 60 -4.10 8.72 8.29
CA ALA A 60 -5.24 9.53 8.72
C ALA A 60 -6.21 9.78 7.55
N THR A 61 -5.66 10.15 6.38
CA THR A 61 -6.42 10.39 5.15
C THR A 61 -7.13 9.13 4.67
N ALA A 62 -6.46 7.98 4.69
CA ALA A 62 -7.04 6.71 4.27
C ALA A 62 -8.18 6.26 5.20
N ARG A 63 -8.05 6.47 6.51
CA ARG A 63 -9.09 6.13 7.49
C ARG A 63 -10.32 7.02 7.41
N SER A 64 -10.15 8.29 7.05
CA SER A 64 -11.25 9.22 6.85
C SER A 64 -11.86 9.15 5.45
N TRP A 65 -11.29 8.36 4.54
CA TRP A 65 -11.77 8.26 3.18
C TRP A 65 -13.14 7.56 3.15
N THR A 66 -14.07 8.15 2.42
CA THR A 66 -15.38 7.56 2.15
C THR A 66 -15.61 7.57 0.63
N PRO A 67 -16.33 6.56 0.09
CA PRO A 67 -16.77 6.58 -1.29
C PRO A 67 -17.58 7.83 -1.61
N GLY A 68 -17.55 8.25 -2.88
CA GLY A 68 -18.35 9.38 -3.37
C GLY A 68 -19.86 9.11 -3.33
N GLU A 69 -20.67 10.17 -3.49
CA GLU A 69 -22.13 10.03 -3.57
C GLU A 69 -22.51 9.12 -4.75
N GLY A 70 -23.23 8.04 -4.47
CA GLY A 70 -23.63 7.04 -5.46
C GLY A 70 -22.65 5.86 -5.64
N GLU A 71 -21.47 5.89 -5.02
CA GLU A 71 -20.57 4.73 -4.98
C GLU A 71 -21.04 3.71 -3.93
N GLN A 72 -20.99 2.42 -4.27
CA GLN A 72 -21.43 1.31 -3.40
C GLN A 72 -20.28 0.77 -2.53
N GLY A 73 -20.65 0.12 -1.41
CA GLY A 73 -19.72 -0.60 -0.54
C GLY A 73 -19.00 0.28 0.46
N THR A 74 -18.56 -0.31 1.57
CA THR A 74 -17.72 0.35 2.57
C THR A 74 -16.31 -0.19 2.50
N MET A 75 -15.35 0.57 3.00
CA MET A 75 -13.96 0.15 3.05
C MET A 75 -13.41 0.30 4.45
N ARG A 76 -12.65 -0.69 4.89
CA ARG A 76 -11.96 -0.68 6.18
C ARG A 76 -10.45 -0.79 5.98
N VAL A 77 -9.73 0.18 6.51
CA VAL A 77 -8.28 0.27 6.40
C VAL A 77 -7.61 -0.43 7.58
N LEU A 78 -6.73 -1.37 7.27
CA LEU A 78 -5.86 -2.10 8.18
C LEU A 78 -4.44 -1.55 8.05
N VAL A 79 -3.79 -1.26 9.17
CA VAL A 79 -2.40 -0.81 9.25
C VAL A 79 -1.72 -1.48 10.43
N ARG A 80 -0.38 -1.54 10.43
CA ARG A 80 0.39 -1.96 11.60
C ARG A 80 0.61 -0.78 12.53
N GLU A 81 -0.11 -0.72 13.64
CA GLU A 81 -0.07 0.45 14.55
C GLU A 81 1.33 0.69 15.15
N ASP A 82 2.06 -0.39 15.47
CA ASP A 82 3.35 -0.31 16.18
C ASP A 82 4.57 -0.06 15.26
N GLU A 83 4.35 0.17 13.96
CA GLU A 83 5.43 0.43 13.00
C GLU A 83 5.97 1.85 13.14
N VAL A 84 7.31 1.98 13.07
CA VAL A 84 7.98 3.27 13.13
C VAL A 84 7.93 3.95 11.76
N ARG A 85 7.42 5.18 11.71
CA ARG A 85 7.16 5.94 10.46
C ARG A 85 7.77 7.34 10.50
N GLY A 86 7.84 7.99 9.35
CA GLY A 86 8.31 9.37 9.22
C GLY A 86 9.81 9.56 9.39
N VAL A 87 10.61 8.48 9.39
CA VAL A 87 12.07 8.59 9.37
C VAL A 87 12.51 8.75 7.93
N SER A 88 12.54 10.00 7.47
CA SER A 88 12.93 10.33 6.11
C SER A 88 14.43 10.11 5.93
N THR A 89 14.85 9.44 4.86
CA THR A 89 16.25 9.32 4.40
C THR A 89 17.21 8.38 5.16
N ALA A 90 18.07 7.73 4.37
CA ALA A 90 19.31 7.10 4.83
C ALA A 90 20.23 8.09 5.56
N THR A 91 20.07 9.41 5.32
CA THR A 91 20.89 10.49 5.88
C THR A 91 20.51 10.82 7.32
N ASP A 92 19.21 10.91 7.65
CA ASP A 92 18.75 11.05 9.04
C ASP A 92 19.10 9.79 9.84
N GLN A 93 19.04 8.62 9.19
CA GLN A 93 19.48 7.36 9.79
C GLN A 93 21.01 7.28 9.96
N LEU A 94 21.81 7.83 9.03
CA LEU A 94 23.27 7.91 9.12
C LEU A 94 23.73 8.80 10.29
N LEU A 95 23.08 9.95 10.48
CA LEU A 95 23.36 10.86 11.60
C LEU A 95 22.87 10.31 12.95
N ALA A 96 21.91 9.39 12.91
CA ALA A 96 21.32 8.75 14.07
C ALA A 96 21.61 7.24 14.16
N MET A 97 22.68 6.72 13.54
CA MET A 97 22.97 5.27 13.51
C MET A 97 23.03 4.61 14.89
N HIS A 98 23.34 5.38 15.94
CA HIS A 98 23.30 4.92 17.34
C HIS A 98 21.92 4.99 18.02
N LYS A 99 20.94 5.65 17.39
CA LYS A 99 19.56 5.82 17.88
C LYS A 99 18.53 5.03 17.05
N VAL A 100 18.89 4.59 15.85
CA VAL A 100 18.01 3.87 14.92
C VAL A 100 18.22 2.36 15.10
N ASN A 101 17.18 1.65 15.51
CA ASN A 101 17.19 0.18 15.56
C ASN A 101 16.94 -0.39 14.16
N ALA A 102 17.99 -0.47 13.33
CA ALA A 102 17.91 -0.95 11.94
C ALA A 102 17.27 -2.34 11.82
N THR A 103 17.53 -3.23 12.79
CA THR A 103 16.90 -4.57 12.85
C THR A 103 15.38 -4.46 12.94
N ARG A 104 14.85 -3.55 13.77
CA ARG A 104 13.41 -3.32 13.89
C ARG A 104 12.81 -2.86 12.56
N TYR A 105 13.41 -1.87 11.90
CA TYR A 105 12.94 -1.41 10.58
C TYR A 105 12.97 -2.52 9.53
N GLY A 106 14.03 -3.34 9.51
CA GLY A 106 14.14 -4.49 8.61
C GLY A 106 13.02 -5.51 8.83
N ILE A 107 12.74 -5.86 10.09
CA ILE A 107 11.63 -6.76 10.46
C ILE A 107 10.28 -6.16 10.05
N GLU A 108 10.08 -4.87 10.31
CA GLU A 108 8.83 -4.18 9.97
C GLU A 108 8.60 -4.12 8.45
N ALA A 109 9.66 -3.81 7.69
CA ALA A 109 9.65 -3.83 6.24
C ALA A 109 9.33 -5.22 5.68
N ILE A 110 9.96 -6.28 6.20
CA ILE A 110 9.68 -7.67 5.80
C ILE A 110 8.24 -8.06 6.12
N ALA A 111 7.73 -7.70 7.30
CA ALA A 111 6.35 -7.97 7.68
C ALA A 111 5.34 -7.26 6.74
N ASN A 112 5.62 -6.01 6.37
CA ASN A 112 4.82 -5.27 5.39
C ASN A 112 4.86 -5.89 4.00
N LEU A 113 6.04 -6.30 3.51
CA LEU A 113 6.17 -7.04 2.24
C LEU A 113 5.35 -8.32 2.27
N TRP A 114 5.43 -9.09 3.36
CA TRP A 114 4.68 -10.33 3.52
C TRP A 114 3.17 -10.07 3.51
N LEU A 115 2.67 -9.08 4.25
CA LEU A 115 1.25 -8.76 4.28
C LEU A 115 0.73 -8.29 2.91
N LEU A 116 1.47 -7.39 2.25
CA LEU A 116 1.12 -6.94 0.89
C LEU A 116 1.11 -8.11 -0.11
N SER A 117 2.10 -9.02 -0.03
CA SER A 117 2.18 -10.16 -0.95
C SER A 117 1.07 -11.20 -0.76
N HIS A 118 0.28 -11.09 0.31
CA HIS A 118 -0.84 -11.98 0.61
C HIS A 118 -2.20 -11.37 0.24
N CYS A 119 -2.23 -10.12 -0.22
CA CYS A 119 -3.43 -9.46 -0.72
C CYS A 119 -3.75 -9.93 -2.15
N GLU A 120 -5.04 -10.10 -2.49
CA GLU A 120 -5.47 -10.57 -3.82
C GLU A 120 -5.35 -9.48 -4.91
N SER A 121 -5.27 -8.23 -4.47
CA SER A 121 -5.12 -7.04 -5.32
C SER A 121 -3.98 -6.17 -4.78
N PHE A 122 -3.28 -5.47 -5.67
CA PHE A 122 -2.21 -4.54 -5.32
C PHE A 122 -2.43 -3.16 -5.95
N VAL A 123 -2.31 -2.10 -5.14
CA VAL A 123 -2.32 -0.70 -5.60
C VAL A 123 -1.08 -0.02 -5.05
N GLY A 124 -0.30 0.61 -5.90
CA GLY A 124 0.94 1.24 -5.44
C GLY A 124 1.64 2.09 -6.49
N THR A 125 2.94 2.28 -6.31
CA THR A 125 3.82 2.87 -7.31
C THR A 125 4.94 1.89 -7.64
N PHE A 126 5.19 1.64 -8.93
CA PHE A 126 6.24 0.71 -9.35
C PHE A 126 7.63 1.35 -9.46
N SER A 127 7.73 2.68 -9.36
CA SER A 127 9.02 3.32 -9.07
C SER A 127 9.50 3.07 -7.63
N SER A 128 8.65 2.55 -6.74
CA SER A 128 9.08 2.04 -5.42
C SER A 128 9.56 0.60 -5.55
N ASN A 129 10.85 0.35 -5.32
CA ASN A 129 11.39 -1.03 -5.27
C ASN A 129 10.65 -1.89 -4.25
N PHE A 130 10.25 -1.31 -3.12
CA PHE A 130 9.44 -2.00 -2.10
C PHE A 130 8.07 -2.43 -2.65
N GLY A 131 7.38 -1.51 -3.33
CA GLY A 131 6.07 -1.78 -3.92
C GLY A 131 6.15 -2.82 -5.06
N ARG A 132 7.20 -2.71 -5.88
CA ARG A 132 7.47 -3.66 -6.97
C ARG A 132 7.72 -5.07 -6.44
N LEU A 133 8.59 -5.21 -5.45
CA LEU A 133 8.87 -6.50 -4.82
C LEU A 133 7.62 -7.11 -4.18
N ALA A 134 6.80 -6.31 -3.50
CA ALA A 134 5.54 -6.77 -2.93
C ALA A 134 4.59 -7.35 -4.01
N TYR A 135 4.46 -6.66 -5.15
CA TYR A 135 3.69 -7.13 -6.29
C TYR A 135 4.26 -8.42 -6.89
N GLU A 136 5.57 -8.52 -7.09
CA GLU A 136 6.21 -9.71 -7.67
C GLU A 136 5.99 -10.95 -6.79
N LEU A 137 6.09 -10.79 -5.46
CA LEU A 137 5.78 -11.84 -4.51
C LEU A 137 4.30 -12.24 -4.55
N ALA A 138 3.38 -11.27 -4.65
CA ALA A 138 1.96 -11.55 -4.83
C ALA A 138 1.71 -12.30 -6.13
N TYR A 139 2.30 -11.84 -7.24
CA TYR A 139 2.16 -12.43 -8.56
C TYR A 139 2.63 -13.89 -8.57
N ALA A 140 3.79 -14.17 -7.96
CA ALA A 140 4.28 -15.53 -7.78
C ALA A 140 3.32 -16.39 -6.94
N ARG A 141 2.84 -15.86 -5.81
CA ARG A 141 1.90 -16.55 -4.90
C ARG A 141 0.60 -16.94 -5.60
N PHE A 142 -0.02 -16.00 -6.30
CA PHE A 142 -1.30 -16.19 -6.97
C PHE A 142 -1.16 -16.69 -8.42
N LYS A 143 0.04 -17.16 -8.82
CA LYS A 143 0.33 -17.75 -10.14
C LYS A 143 -0.10 -16.84 -11.29
N GLY A 144 0.21 -15.55 -11.17
CA GLY A 144 -0.10 -14.50 -12.13
C GLY A 144 -1.53 -13.95 -12.09
N ARG A 145 -2.35 -14.35 -11.11
CA ARG A 145 -3.75 -13.91 -10.96
C ARG A 145 -3.90 -12.81 -9.91
N VAL A 146 -3.10 -11.76 -10.02
CA VAL A 146 -3.17 -10.58 -9.14
C VAL A 146 -3.64 -9.40 -9.96
N PHE A 147 -4.71 -8.73 -9.52
CA PHE A 147 -5.03 -7.41 -10.05
C PHE A 147 -4.01 -6.41 -9.51
N SER A 148 -3.42 -5.60 -10.39
CA SER A 148 -2.50 -4.55 -9.98
C SER A 148 -2.79 -3.23 -10.67
N ALA A 149 -2.72 -2.15 -9.91
CA ALA A 149 -2.75 -0.78 -10.42
C ALA A 149 -1.55 0.01 -9.90
N SER A 150 -0.79 0.61 -10.82
CA SER A 150 0.33 1.48 -10.51
C SER A 150 -0.04 2.92 -10.80
N MET A 151 0.30 3.83 -9.90
CA MET A 151 -0.03 5.25 -10.00
C MET A 151 1.00 6.06 -10.80
N ASP A 152 2.08 5.44 -11.27
CA ASP A 152 3.17 6.14 -11.96
C ASP A 152 3.65 5.44 -13.24
N VAL A 153 4.25 4.26 -13.14
CA VAL A 153 4.90 3.55 -14.25
C VAL A 153 4.37 2.13 -14.36
N PHE A 154 4.51 1.52 -15.55
CA PHE A 154 4.27 0.09 -15.71
C PHE A 154 5.32 -0.74 -14.97
N TRP A 155 4.95 -1.93 -14.50
CA TRP A 155 5.82 -2.81 -13.73
C TRP A 155 7.16 -3.11 -14.44
N HIS A 156 7.13 -3.30 -15.76
CA HIS A 156 8.29 -3.63 -16.58
C HIS A 156 9.02 -2.40 -17.15
N ALA A 157 8.57 -1.18 -16.84
CA ALA A 157 9.13 0.04 -17.42
C ALA A 157 10.41 0.53 -16.72
N TYR A 158 10.84 -0.13 -15.65
CA TYR A 158 12.12 0.13 -14.99
C TYR A 158 13.05 -1.07 -15.18
N PRO A 159 14.22 -0.91 -15.85
CA PRO A 159 15.24 -1.94 -15.95
C PRO A 159 15.87 -2.27 -14.58
#